data_AF-A0A2M7QDP2-F1
#
_entry.id   AF-A0A2M7QDP2-F1
#
_cell.length_a   1.000
_cell.length_b   1.000
_cell.length_c   1.000
_cell.angle_alpha   90.00
_cell.angle_beta   90.00
_cell.angle_gamma   90.00
#
_symmetry.space_group_name_H-M   'P 1'
#
loop_
_entity.id
_entity.type
_entity.pdbx_description
1 polymer ?
#
loop_
_entity_poly.entity_id
_entity_poly.type
_entity_poly.pdbx_seq_one_letter_code
_entity_poly.pdbx_strand_id
1 'polypeptide(L)'
;MKKIMEPQLKPAELAGSNKQYGYINGRPGGNDTSLILGIVRDPLERKRINAEIMSLYGPESPSPIEQVGFVNFAPDNYELMMAGGEFCGNATRYAAYLALKGKPGQIQIKVSGVEKSLIAGVAENGESYAQMPIYSDPERVQTDLAYPENSTVYMEGITQYVDWNTTQIEGRNEEEIKAIGMDIIRRNGLDEGPAAGVMFAKKTKKGIEIVPVVYVKEIDTVFLETACGSGTTAVGMALAKKTGKSVVEEPIIQPSGQPIKVSVNYDGKEFKYAQIQGPVEILNTGVLIQTNSGPIAVERAITKEQVNVYLANGELLNAYNAVFGGSLYDEVFSYEEVMSDFMEYQQDGTLFFARSKDELVGFGASLPLSKRDEIAKIAVGFGIPFKSTQYMADLGVLEPWRKKGVGKALINERLMSFPKGTTVLMRTSEKNDESQRLYKELGFTQVKGMEQMVEQMRTSGKPEIDRRIFFTKVI
;
A
#
# COMPACT_ATOMS: atom_id res chain seq x y z
N MET A 1 35.73 -35.82 4.59
CA MET A 1 35.75 -34.34 4.68
C MET A 1 35.91 -33.76 3.28
N LYS A 2 34.79 -33.46 2.60
CA LYS A 2 34.79 -32.68 1.35
C LYS A 2 34.40 -31.25 1.72
N LYS A 3 35.37 -30.33 1.60
CA LYS A 3 35.17 -28.89 1.75
C LYS A 3 34.25 -28.43 0.62
N ILE A 4 33.03 -28.02 0.94
CA ILE A 4 32.14 -27.33 0.00
C ILE A 4 32.74 -25.93 -0.17
N MET A 5 33.12 -25.61 -1.41
CA MET A 5 33.53 -24.28 -1.81
C MET A 5 32.32 -23.35 -1.70
N GLU A 6 32.40 -22.35 -0.83
CA GLU A 6 31.52 -21.19 -0.88
C GLU A 6 31.70 -20.49 -2.23
N PRO A 7 30.62 -20.15 -2.96
CA PRO A 7 30.74 -19.33 -4.14
C PRO A 7 31.13 -17.92 -3.69
N GLN A 8 32.37 -17.54 -3.99
CA GLN A 8 32.85 -16.17 -3.89
C GLN A 8 32.01 -15.30 -4.84
N LEU A 9 31.06 -14.54 -4.27
CA LEU A 9 30.37 -13.44 -4.93
C LEU A 9 31.42 -12.45 -5.47
N LYS A 10 31.47 -12.29 -6.79
CA LYS A 10 32.38 -11.36 -7.46
C LYS A 10 31.91 -9.91 -7.19
N PRO A 11 32.78 -8.98 -6.76
CA PRO A 11 32.42 -7.58 -6.49
C PRO A 11 32.20 -6.73 -7.76
N ALA A 12 31.29 -7.15 -8.64
CA ALA A 12 30.90 -6.43 -9.85
C ALA A 12 29.38 -6.18 -9.98
N GLU A 13 28.57 -6.53 -8.97
CA GLU A 13 27.10 -6.31 -8.95
C GLU A 13 26.65 -5.15 -8.05
N LEU A 14 27.58 -4.26 -7.65
CA LEU A 14 27.29 -3.05 -6.87
C LEU A 14 27.11 -1.78 -7.73
N ALA A 15 26.66 -1.93 -8.97
CA ALA A 15 26.06 -0.83 -9.71
C ALA A 15 24.54 -0.86 -9.42
N GLY A 16 24.14 -0.18 -8.33
CA GLY A 16 22.74 -0.16 -7.89
C GLY A 16 21.83 0.43 -8.97
N SER A 17 21.12 -0.43 -9.71
CA SER A 17 19.90 -0.01 -10.37
C SER A 17 18.85 0.16 -9.27
N ASN A 18 18.42 1.40 -8.98
CA ASN A 18 17.32 1.63 -8.04
C ASN A 18 16.09 0.88 -8.56
N LYS A 19 15.74 -0.24 -7.94
CA LYS A 19 14.52 -0.99 -8.30
C LYS A 19 13.32 -0.18 -7.84
N GLN A 20 12.26 -0.22 -8.65
CA GLN A 20 11.01 0.47 -8.38
C GLN A 20 9.87 -0.53 -8.39
N TYR A 21 8.96 -0.38 -7.42
CA TYR A 21 7.80 -1.24 -7.27
C TYR A 21 6.56 -0.36 -7.06
N GLY A 22 5.58 -0.45 -7.96
CA GLY A 22 4.28 0.15 -7.70
C GLY A 22 3.59 -0.57 -6.56
N TYR A 23 2.86 0.14 -5.71
CA TYR A 23 2.09 -0.45 -4.63
C TYR A 23 0.74 0.24 -4.43
N ILE A 24 -0.19 -0.50 -3.83
CA ILE A 24 -1.52 -0.02 -3.49
C ILE A 24 -1.81 -0.44 -2.04
N ASN A 25 -1.89 0.54 -1.15
CA ASN A 25 -2.22 0.34 0.26
C ASN A 25 -3.74 0.42 0.44
N GLY A 26 -4.31 -0.57 1.13
CA GLY A 26 -5.74 -0.65 1.35
C GLY A 26 -6.10 -1.30 2.68
N ARG A 27 -7.34 -1.10 3.11
CA ARG A 27 -7.93 -1.64 4.34
C ARG A 27 -9.06 -2.60 4.01
N PRO A 28 -8.76 -3.90 3.76
CA PRO A 28 -9.77 -4.94 3.69
C PRO A 28 -10.30 -5.28 5.08
N GLY A 29 -11.39 -4.62 5.50
CA GLY A 29 -12.14 -5.00 6.72
C GLY A 29 -11.33 -4.81 8.00
N GLY A 30 -10.42 -3.83 7.99
CA GLY A 30 -9.57 -3.47 9.12
C GLY A 30 -8.14 -4.02 9.10
N ASN A 31 -7.79 -4.92 8.17
CA ASN A 31 -6.43 -5.48 8.06
C ASN A 31 -5.61 -4.73 7.02
N ASP A 32 -4.96 -3.63 7.41
CA ASP A 32 -4.26 -2.74 6.49
C ASP A 32 -3.14 -3.49 5.74
N THR A 33 -3.29 -3.59 4.42
CA THR A 33 -2.49 -4.44 3.54
C THR A 33 -1.91 -3.63 2.39
N SER A 34 -0.61 -3.78 2.15
CA SER A 34 0.05 -3.28 0.94
C SER A 34 0.12 -4.36 -0.13
N LEU A 35 -0.37 -4.07 -1.34
CA LEU A 35 -0.17 -4.95 -2.50
C LEU A 35 0.85 -4.33 -3.47
N ILE A 36 2.00 -4.99 -3.60
CA ILE A 36 3.07 -4.67 -4.53
C ILE A 36 2.73 -5.23 -5.92
N LEU A 37 2.81 -4.39 -6.94
CA LEU A 37 2.54 -4.77 -8.32
C LEU A 37 3.69 -5.61 -8.88
N GLY A 38 3.36 -6.81 -9.34
CA GLY A 38 4.30 -7.79 -9.89
C GLY A 38 4.68 -8.88 -8.89
N ILE A 39 4.74 -10.13 -9.36
CA ILE A 39 5.13 -11.27 -8.54
C ILE A 39 6.65 -11.30 -8.38
N VAL A 40 7.10 -11.19 -7.13
CA VAL A 40 8.51 -11.37 -6.74
C VAL A 40 8.69 -12.80 -6.25
N ARG A 41 9.34 -13.65 -7.05
CA ARG A 41 9.54 -15.07 -6.71
C ARG A 41 10.68 -15.32 -5.73
N ASP A 42 11.69 -14.44 -5.70
CA ASP A 42 12.80 -14.53 -4.75
C ASP A 42 12.33 -14.21 -3.32
N PRO A 43 12.41 -15.17 -2.37
CA PRO A 43 12.01 -14.93 -0.98
C PRO A 43 12.84 -13.85 -0.29
N LEU A 44 14.12 -13.70 -0.63
CA LEU A 44 14.99 -12.69 0.00
C LEU A 44 14.58 -11.29 -0.43
N GLU A 45 14.29 -11.09 -1.73
CA GLU A 45 13.75 -9.83 -2.23
C GLU A 45 12.36 -9.54 -1.65
N ARG A 46 11.45 -10.52 -1.53
CA ARG A 46 10.14 -10.32 -0.86
C ARG A 46 10.31 -9.87 0.57
N LYS A 47 11.17 -10.54 1.34
CA LYS A 47 11.46 -10.19 2.74
C LYS A 47 12.01 -8.77 2.86
N ARG A 48 12.89 -8.37 1.93
CA ARG A 48 13.43 -7.02 1.86
C ARG A 48 12.33 -5.98 1.60
N ILE A 49 11.51 -6.17 0.56
CA ILE A 49 10.42 -5.24 0.21
C ILE A 49 9.40 -5.15 1.35
N ASN A 50 9.07 -6.28 1.99
CA ASN A 50 8.22 -6.29 3.18
C ASN A 50 8.79 -5.39 4.27
N ALA A 51 10.07 -5.56 4.64
CA ALA A 51 10.71 -4.73 5.65
C ALA A 51 10.75 -3.24 5.26
N GLU A 52 10.96 -2.93 3.98
CA GLU A 52 10.96 -1.55 3.47
C GLU A 52 9.58 -0.89 3.57
N ILE A 53 8.50 -1.60 3.19
CA ILE A 53 7.12 -1.11 3.36
C ILE A 53 6.77 -0.96 4.83
N MET A 54 7.03 -1.97 5.67
CA MET A 54 6.78 -1.89 7.12
C MET A 54 7.56 -0.75 7.77
N SER A 55 8.76 -0.42 7.27
CA SER A 55 9.53 0.72 7.76
C SER A 55 8.90 2.06 7.36
N LEU A 56 8.33 2.15 6.16
CA LEU A 56 7.68 3.38 5.66
C LEU A 56 6.28 3.60 6.25
N TYR A 57 5.60 2.52 6.64
CA TYR A 57 4.23 2.51 7.18
C TYR A 57 4.16 1.72 8.48
N GLY A 58 5.11 1.99 9.39
CA GLY A 58 5.11 1.36 10.72
C GLY A 58 3.98 1.90 11.62
N PRO A 59 3.94 1.49 12.89
CA PRO A 59 2.87 1.86 13.83
C PRO A 59 2.67 3.38 14.02
N GLU A 60 3.73 4.17 13.89
CA GLU A 60 3.69 5.63 14.00
C GLU A 60 3.18 6.33 12.73
N SER A 61 2.98 5.58 11.64
CA SER A 61 2.43 6.13 10.40
C SER A 61 0.94 6.43 10.56
N PRO A 62 0.40 7.49 9.94
CA PRO A 62 -1.05 7.74 9.89
C PRO A 62 -1.85 6.62 9.19
N SER A 63 -1.18 5.73 8.47
CA SER A 63 -1.78 4.58 7.79
C SER A 63 -0.83 3.39 7.93
N PRO A 64 -0.77 2.76 9.11
CA PRO A 64 0.14 1.64 9.35
C PRO A 64 -0.25 0.47 8.46
N ILE A 65 0.74 -0.26 7.96
CA ILE A 65 0.54 -1.50 7.21
C ILE A 65 0.88 -2.69 8.10
N GLU A 66 0.01 -3.70 8.08
CA GLU A 66 0.18 -4.94 8.83
C GLU A 66 0.70 -6.08 7.97
N GLN A 67 0.34 -6.09 6.68
CA GLN A 67 0.69 -7.17 5.75
C GLN A 67 1.13 -6.65 4.39
N VAL A 68 2.02 -7.39 3.74
CA VAL A 68 2.48 -7.11 2.37
C VAL A 68 2.28 -8.33 1.49
N GLY A 69 1.63 -8.11 0.35
CA GLY A 69 1.46 -9.12 -0.71
C GLY A 69 2.00 -8.61 -2.04
N PHE A 70 2.27 -9.54 -2.95
CA PHE A 70 2.76 -9.30 -4.31
C PHE A 70 1.71 -9.82 -5.27
N VAL A 71 1.27 -9.00 -6.23
CA VAL A 71 0.07 -9.29 -7.02
C VAL A 71 0.30 -9.17 -8.52
N ASN A 72 -0.29 -10.09 -9.27
CA ASN A 72 -0.43 -10.01 -10.72
C ASN A 72 -1.91 -9.83 -11.08
N PHE A 73 -2.20 -8.83 -11.92
CA PHE A 73 -3.54 -8.57 -12.45
C PHE A 73 -3.68 -8.87 -13.94
N ALA A 74 -2.71 -9.56 -14.54
CA ALA A 74 -2.82 -10.03 -15.91
C ALA A 74 -4.09 -10.89 -16.06
N PRO A 75 -4.95 -10.63 -17.07
CA PRO A 75 -6.12 -11.44 -17.34
C PRO A 75 -5.75 -12.93 -17.39
N ASP A 76 -6.60 -13.77 -16.79
CA ASP A 76 -6.44 -15.23 -16.70
C ASP A 76 -5.19 -15.73 -15.95
N ASN A 77 -4.42 -14.84 -15.33
CA ASN A 77 -3.25 -15.19 -14.51
C ASN A 77 -3.18 -14.35 -13.23
N TYR A 78 -4.34 -14.19 -12.57
CA TYR A 78 -4.42 -13.55 -11.26
C TYR A 78 -3.65 -14.37 -10.23
N GLU A 79 -2.70 -13.72 -9.57
CA GLU A 79 -1.85 -14.36 -8.57
C GLU A 79 -1.59 -13.39 -7.44
N LEU A 80 -1.64 -13.90 -6.21
CA LEU A 80 -1.27 -13.20 -4.98
C LEU A 80 -0.24 -14.05 -4.23
N MET A 81 0.87 -13.44 -3.84
CA MET A 81 1.90 -14.07 -3.01
C MET A 81 2.13 -13.20 -1.79
N MET A 82 1.84 -13.70 -0.60
CA MET A 82 2.14 -13.00 0.63
C MET A 82 3.66 -12.97 0.88
N ALA A 83 4.13 -11.95 1.60
CA ALA A 83 5.56 -11.81 1.91
C ALA A 83 6.13 -13.02 2.66
N GLY A 84 5.37 -13.58 3.60
CA GLY A 84 5.72 -14.79 4.35
C GLY A 84 5.40 -16.10 3.63
N GLY A 85 4.78 -16.06 2.45
CA GLY A 85 4.39 -17.25 1.69
C GLY A 85 3.11 -17.94 2.20
N GLU A 86 2.48 -17.41 3.24
CA GLU A 86 1.23 -17.87 3.81
C GLU A 86 0.01 -17.53 2.94
N PHE A 87 -1.14 -18.09 3.31
CA PHE A 87 -2.43 -17.69 2.77
C PHE A 87 -3.05 -16.55 3.59
N CYS A 88 -3.57 -15.52 2.93
CA CYS A 88 -4.37 -14.48 3.58
C CYS A 88 -5.68 -14.21 2.82
N GLY A 89 -6.82 -14.50 3.46
CA GLY A 89 -8.15 -14.25 2.89
C GLY A 89 -8.46 -12.76 2.67
N ASN A 90 -8.03 -11.89 3.59
CA ASN A 90 -8.24 -10.43 3.49
C ASN A 90 -7.46 -9.83 2.30
N ALA A 91 -6.20 -10.21 2.14
CA ALA A 91 -5.40 -9.82 0.98
C ALA A 91 -5.97 -10.43 -0.33
N THR A 92 -6.52 -11.64 -0.30
CA THR A 92 -7.13 -12.29 -1.47
C THR A 92 -8.36 -11.52 -1.98
N ARG A 93 -9.31 -11.19 -1.09
CA ARG A 93 -10.48 -10.38 -1.48
C ARG A 93 -10.10 -8.95 -1.85
N TYR A 94 -9.02 -8.41 -1.26
CA TYR A 94 -8.47 -7.12 -1.66
C TYR A 94 -7.90 -7.16 -3.09
N ALA A 95 -7.12 -8.18 -3.43
CA ALA A 95 -6.62 -8.38 -4.78
C ALA A 95 -7.77 -8.51 -5.79
N ALA A 96 -8.83 -9.25 -5.46
CA ALA A 96 -10.02 -9.35 -6.32
C ALA A 96 -10.73 -8.01 -6.51
N TYR A 97 -10.86 -7.20 -5.45
CA TYR A 97 -11.41 -5.84 -5.53
C TYR A 97 -10.64 -4.97 -6.52
N LEU A 98 -9.30 -4.99 -6.45
CA LEU A 98 -8.44 -4.23 -7.37
C LEU A 98 -8.52 -4.75 -8.81
N ALA A 99 -8.47 -6.07 -9.00
CA ALA A 99 -8.57 -6.71 -10.31
C ALA A 99 -9.88 -6.33 -11.04
N LEU A 100 -10.99 -6.30 -10.29
CA LEU A 100 -12.32 -5.95 -10.79
C LEU A 100 -12.62 -4.44 -10.72
N LYS A 101 -11.67 -3.62 -10.25
CA LYS A 101 -11.83 -2.16 -10.08
C LYS A 101 -13.07 -1.79 -9.25
N GLY A 102 -13.35 -2.56 -8.22
CA GLY A 102 -14.52 -2.41 -7.34
C GLY A 102 -15.87 -2.69 -8.01
N LYS A 103 -15.89 -3.26 -9.22
CA LYS A 103 -17.13 -3.61 -9.93
C LYS A 103 -17.55 -5.04 -9.64
N PRO A 104 -18.86 -5.34 -9.56
CA PRO A 104 -19.34 -6.70 -9.36
C PRO A 104 -18.76 -7.69 -10.38
N GLY A 105 -18.39 -8.87 -9.89
CA GLY A 105 -17.78 -9.91 -10.71
C GLY A 105 -17.04 -10.95 -9.87
N GLN A 106 -16.46 -11.94 -10.55
CA GLN A 106 -15.65 -12.98 -9.93
C GLN A 106 -14.41 -13.28 -10.78
N ILE A 107 -13.34 -13.71 -10.11
CA ILE A 107 -12.09 -14.19 -10.69
C ILE A 107 -11.68 -15.50 -10.03
N GLN A 108 -10.87 -16.28 -10.74
CA GLN A 108 -10.07 -17.33 -10.13
C GLN A 108 -8.66 -16.78 -9.88
N ILE A 109 -8.16 -16.93 -8.67
CA ILE A 109 -6.87 -16.39 -8.24
C ILE A 109 -6.01 -17.48 -7.61
N LYS A 110 -4.73 -17.53 -7.99
CA LYS A 110 -3.72 -18.36 -7.31
C LYS A 110 -3.19 -17.59 -6.10
N VAL A 111 -3.14 -18.24 -4.94
CA VAL A 111 -2.67 -17.60 -3.70
C VAL A 111 -1.60 -18.45 -3.04
N SER A 112 -0.54 -17.83 -2.52
CA SER A 112 0.44 -18.53 -1.70
C SER A 112 -0.21 -19.24 -0.51
N GLY A 113 0.36 -20.37 -0.08
CA GLY A 113 -0.19 -21.19 1.00
C GLY A 113 -1.37 -22.09 0.62
N VAL A 114 -1.88 -22.02 -0.63
CA VAL A 114 -2.96 -22.89 -1.13
C VAL A 114 -2.58 -23.49 -2.48
N GLU A 115 -2.76 -24.81 -2.65
CA GLU A 115 -2.39 -25.49 -3.90
C GLU A 115 -3.36 -25.17 -5.05
N LYS A 116 -4.64 -25.07 -4.74
CA LYS A 116 -5.70 -24.82 -5.72
C LYS A 116 -6.00 -23.33 -5.85
N SER A 117 -6.39 -22.92 -7.05
CA SER A 117 -6.95 -21.58 -7.25
C SER A 117 -8.25 -21.43 -6.47
N LEU A 118 -8.42 -20.23 -5.89
CA LEU A 118 -9.59 -19.84 -5.11
C LEU A 118 -10.50 -18.94 -5.95
N ILE A 119 -11.79 -18.94 -5.62
CA ILE A 119 -12.75 -17.98 -6.15
C ILE A 119 -12.71 -16.73 -5.27
N ALA A 120 -12.62 -15.56 -5.89
CA ALA A 120 -12.73 -14.28 -5.20
C ALA A 120 -13.42 -13.25 -6.11
N GLY A 121 -14.01 -12.21 -5.54
CA GLY A 121 -14.77 -11.27 -6.35
C GLY A 121 -15.27 -10.05 -5.60
N VAL A 122 -16.17 -9.34 -6.26
CA VAL A 122 -16.91 -8.20 -5.71
C VAL A 122 -18.39 -8.50 -5.89
N ALA A 123 -19.15 -8.38 -4.80
CA ALA A 123 -20.59 -8.57 -4.79
C ALA A 123 -21.32 -7.31 -5.32
N GLU A 124 -22.62 -7.45 -5.61
CA GLU A 124 -23.47 -6.34 -6.11
C GLU A 124 -23.51 -5.13 -5.17
N ASN A 125 -23.32 -5.35 -3.86
CA ASN A 125 -23.25 -4.29 -2.86
C ASN A 125 -21.89 -3.57 -2.80
N GLY A 126 -20.93 -3.94 -3.65
CA GLY A 126 -19.58 -3.37 -3.71
C GLY A 126 -18.57 -3.96 -2.71
N GLU A 127 -18.99 -4.85 -1.82
CA GLU A 127 -18.07 -5.57 -0.92
C GLU A 127 -17.29 -6.64 -1.68
N SER A 128 -16.03 -6.84 -1.30
CA SER A 128 -15.22 -7.92 -1.86
C SER A 128 -15.31 -9.19 -1.03
N TYR A 129 -15.24 -10.34 -1.69
CA TYR A 129 -15.27 -11.65 -1.07
C TYR A 129 -14.13 -12.55 -1.56
N ALA A 130 -13.78 -13.53 -0.73
CA ALA A 130 -12.85 -14.60 -1.09
C ALA A 130 -13.31 -15.92 -0.48
N GLN A 131 -13.19 -16.99 -1.27
CA GLN A 131 -13.30 -18.36 -0.81
C GLN A 131 -12.21 -18.67 0.21
N MET A 132 -12.56 -19.44 1.23
CA MET A 132 -11.65 -19.87 2.28
C MET A 132 -11.28 -21.36 2.10
N PRO A 133 -10.00 -21.74 2.29
CA PRO A 133 -9.54 -23.10 2.07
C PRO A 133 -9.86 -23.98 3.28
N ILE A 134 -11.06 -24.56 3.28
CA ILE A 134 -11.59 -25.41 4.35
C ILE A 134 -11.59 -26.88 3.96
N TYR A 135 -11.55 -27.78 4.95
CA TYR A 135 -11.83 -29.19 4.73
C TYR A 135 -13.34 -29.45 4.71
N SER A 136 -13.78 -30.42 3.89
CA SER A 136 -15.19 -30.80 3.80
C SER A 136 -15.69 -31.65 4.98
N ASP A 137 -14.77 -32.37 5.63
CA ASP A 137 -15.08 -33.29 6.72
C ASP A 137 -15.53 -32.52 7.98
N PRO A 138 -16.75 -32.75 8.50
CA PRO A 138 -17.25 -32.04 9.65
C PRO A 138 -16.55 -32.43 10.96
N GLU A 139 -15.76 -33.51 10.99
CA GLU A 139 -14.92 -33.89 12.13
C GLU A 139 -13.63 -33.04 12.23
N ARG A 140 -13.41 -32.16 11.25
CA ARG A 140 -12.43 -31.06 11.32
C ARG A 140 -12.93 -29.86 12.13
N VAL A 141 -14.15 -29.94 12.68
CA VAL A 141 -14.65 -29.03 13.71
C VAL A 141 -14.94 -29.86 14.95
N GLN A 142 -14.03 -29.81 15.93
CA GLN A 142 -14.06 -30.63 17.13
C GLN A 142 -14.47 -29.80 18.34
N THR A 143 -15.55 -30.19 19.02
CA THR A 143 -15.95 -29.57 20.28
C THR A 143 -14.93 -29.89 21.37
N ASP A 144 -14.58 -28.89 22.18
CA ASP A 144 -13.75 -29.09 23.37
C ASP A 144 -14.55 -29.84 24.45
N LEU A 145 -14.02 -30.97 24.94
CA LEU A 145 -14.70 -31.82 25.91
C LEU A 145 -14.79 -31.18 27.30
N ALA A 146 -13.81 -30.36 27.69
CA ALA A 146 -13.81 -29.65 28.96
C ALA A 146 -14.68 -28.39 28.89
N TYR A 147 -14.77 -27.78 27.70
CA TYR A 147 -15.52 -26.55 27.45
C TYR A 147 -16.44 -26.70 26.22
N PRO A 148 -17.64 -27.31 26.36
CA PRO A 148 -18.50 -27.69 25.21
C PRO A 148 -18.98 -26.55 24.29
N GLU A 149 -18.81 -25.30 24.71
CA GLU A 149 -19.07 -24.12 23.89
C GLU A 149 -17.93 -23.86 22.89
N ASN A 150 -16.71 -24.27 23.22
CA ASN A 150 -15.50 -24.04 22.47
C ASN A 150 -15.25 -25.14 21.43
N SER A 151 -14.44 -24.82 20.42
CA SER A 151 -14.13 -25.78 19.37
C SER A 151 -12.77 -25.54 18.73
N THR A 152 -12.12 -26.62 18.30
CA THR A 152 -10.96 -26.58 17.42
C THR A 152 -11.40 -26.78 15.98
N VAL A 153 -11.04 -25.85 15.10
CA VAL A 153 -11.38 -25.83 13.68
C VAL A 153 -10.09 -25.98 12.87
N TYR A 154 -9.96 -27.08 12.15
CA TYR A 154 -8.84 -27.33 11.26
C TYR A 154 -9.17 -26.82 9.85
N MET A 155 -8.30 -26.02 9.28
CA MET A 155 -8.38 -25.54 7.89
C MET A 155 -7.04 -25.80 7.19
N GLU A 156 -6.98 -25.60 5.88
CA GLU A 156 -5.71 -25.71 5.17
C GLU A 156 -4.77 -24.59 5.63
N GLY A 157 -3.58 -24.95 6.10
CA GLY A 157 -2.55 -24.00 6.51
C GLY A 157 -2.72 -23.32 7.87
N ILE A 158 -3.85 -23.50 8.58
CA ILE A 158 -4.05 -22.95 9.93
C ILE A 158 -5.09 -23.73 10.74
N THR A 159 -4.84 -23.89 12.05
CA THR A 159 -5.82 -24.44 13.01
C THR A 159 -6.27 -23.36 13.97
N GLN A 160 -7.57 -23.21 14.18
CA GLN A 160 -8.16 -22.17 15.01
C GLN A 160 -8.88 -22.77 16.22
N TYR A 161 -8.57 -22.32 17.43
CA TYR A 161 -9.35 -22.60 18.62
C TYR A 161 -10.33 -21.45 18.86
N VAL A 162 -11.63 -21.71 18.75
CA VAL A 162 -12.68 -20.73 19.04
C VAL A 162 -13.02 -20.81 20.53
N ASP A 163 -12.65 -19.78 21.27
CA ASP A 163 -12.89 -19.65 22.71
C ASP A 163 -14.02 -18.64 22.97
N TRP A 164 -15.18 -19.12 23.44
CA TRP A 164 -16.32 -18.25 23.73
C TRP A 164 -16.24 -17.59 25.12
N ASN A 165 -15.14 -17.78 25.86
CA ASN A 165 -14.88 -17.13 27.14
C ASN A 165 -13.82 -16.03 27.01
N THR A 166 -14.26 -14.77 27.02
CA THR A 166 -13.37 -13.61 26.94
C THR A 166 -12.89 -13.07 28.28
N THR A 167 -13.36 -13.61 29.42
CA THR A 167 -13.06 -13.05 30.75
C THR A 167 -11.56 -13.00 31.06
N GLN A 168 -10.78 -13.96 30.53
CA GLN A 168 -9.33 -14.05 30.73
C GLN A 168 -8.54 -12.90 30.07
N ILE A 169 -9.09 -12.27 29.03
CA ILE A 169 -8.46 -11.16 28.30
C ILE A 169 -9.02 -9.78 28.69
N GLU A 170 -10.03 -9.72 29.56
CA GLU A 170 -10.63 -8.45 29.97
C GLU A 170 -9.64 -7.59 30.79
N GLY A 171 -9.48 -6.33 30.39
CA GLY A 171 -8.57 -5.37 31.04
C GLY A 171 -7.08 -5.65 30.83
N ARG A 172 -6.72 -6.62 29.98
CA ARG A 172 -5.33 -6.98 29.66
C ARG A 172 -4.76 -6.10 28.56
N ASN A 173 -3.45 -5.90 28.60
CA ASN A 173 -2.72 -5.27 27.49
C ASN A 173 -2.41 -6.29 26.38
N GLU A 174 -1.94 -5.80 25.24
CA GLU A 174 -1.66 -6.62 24.04
C GLU A 174 -0.71 -7.80 24.33
N GLU A 175 0.40 -7.57 25.03
CA GLU A 175 1.39 -8.62 25.32
C GLU A 175 0.82 -9.70 26.25
N GLU A 176 0.01 -9.31 27.24
CA GLU A 176 -0.71 -10.27 28.08
C GLU A 176 -1.70 -11.12 27.28
N ILE A 177 -2.45 -10.51 26.35
CA ILE A 177 -3.41 -11.22 25.49
C ILE A 177 -2.67 -12.21 24.58
N LYS A 178 -1.57 -11.79 23.96
CA LYS A 178 -0.71 -12.68 23.14
C LYS A 178 -0.20 -13.86 23.96
N ALA A 179 0.28 -13.62 25.17
CA ALA A 179 0.77 -14.67 26.06
C ALA A 179 -0.34 -15.69 26.42
N ILE A 180 -1.54 -15.21 26.74
CA ILE A 180 -2.71 -16.06 27.03
C ILE A 180 -3.08 -16.90 25.80
N GLY A 181 -3.16 -16.27 24.62
CA GLY A 181 -3.44 -16.97 23.37
C GLY A 181 -2.40 -18.05 23.07
N MET A 182 -1.11 -17.75 23.25
CA MET A 182 -0.04 -18.73 23.05
C MET A 182 -0.09 -19.89 24.04
N ASP A 183 -0.44 -19.63 25.31
CA ASP A 183 -0.66 -20.69 26.30
C ASP A 183 -1.80 -21.62 25.88
N ILE A 184 -2.90 -21.06 25.38
CA ILE A 184 -4.03 -21.82 24.84
C ILE A 184 -3.61 -22.65 23.61
N ILE A 185 -2.81 -22.09 22.71
CA ILE A 185 -2.29 -22.84 21.55
C ILE A 185 -1.48 -24.05 22.02
N ARG A 186 -0.54 -23.85 22.95
CA ARG A 186 0.35 -24.90 23.46
C ARG A 186 -0.39 -25.97 24.25
N ARG A 187 -1.30 -25.58 25.16
CA ARG A 187 -2.05 -26.54 25.99
C ARG A 187 -2.95 -27.45 25.16
N ASN A 188 -3.37 -26.99 23.98
CA ASN A 188 -4.15 -27.77 23.03
C ASN A 188 -3.28 -28.46 21.96
N GLY A 189 -1.95 -28.34 22.03
CA GLY A 189 -1.01 -28.98 21.09
C GLY A 189 -1.11 -28.47 19.66
N LEU A 190 -1.49 -27.21 19.47
CA LEU A 190 -1.77 -26.63 18.14
C LEU A 190 -0.54 -25.99 17.49
N ASP A 191 0.57 -25.80 18.23
CA ASP A 191 1.81 -25.16 17.78
C ASP A 191 2.68 -26.02 16.86
N GLU A 192 2.29 -27.27 16.59
CA GLU A 192 3.02 -28.12 15.63
C GLU A 192 2.75 -27.76 14.17
N GLY A 193 1.59 -27.18 13.87
CA GLY A 193 1.17 -26.80 12.53
C GLY A 193 1.90 -25.56 11.97
N PRO A 194 1.69 -25.23 10.68
CA PRO A 194 2.28 -24.04 10.06
C PRO A 194 1.85 -22.73 10.74
N ALA A 195 0.58 -22.65 11.13
CA ALA A 195 0.02 -21.58 11.94
C ALA A 195 -1.09 -22.11 12.84
N ALA A 196 -1.31 -21.43 13.97
CA ALA A 196 -2.42 -21.69 14.87
C ALA A 196 -2.99 -20.37 15.38
N GLY A 197 -4.26 -20.33 15.74
CA GLY A 197 -4.82 -19.14 16.38
C GLY A 197 -5.88 -19.45 17.42
N VAL A 198 -6.14 -18.44 18.25
CA VAL A 198 -7.18 -18.42 19.26
C VAL A 198 -8.11 -17.26 18.95
N MET A 199 -9.37 -17.59 18.74
CA MET A 199 -10.42 -16.62 18.47
C MET A 199 -11.24 -16.46 19.74
N PHE A 200 -10.90 -15.44 20.54
CA PHE A 200 -11.70 -15.06 21.69
C PHE A 200 -12.99 -14.41 21.19
N ALA A 201 -14.06 -15.19 21.12
CA ALA A 201 -15.34 -14.80 20.55
C ALA A 201 -16.33 -14.46 21.66
N LYS A 202 -17.12 -13.41 21.47
CA LYS A 202 -18.24 -13.07 22.36
C LYS A 202 -19.46 -12.63 21.56
N LYS A 203 -20.63 -13.02 22.02
CA LYS A 203 -21.90 -12.53 21.47
C LYS A 203 -22.24 -11.21 22.12
N THR A 204 -22.49 -10.18 21.32
CA THR A 204 -22.93 -8.86 21.76
C THR A 204 -24.25 -8.49 21.10
N LYS A 205 -24.83 -7.35 21.50
CA LYS A 205 -26.06 -6.84 20.86
C LYS A 205 -25.84 -6.46 19.39
N LYS A 206 -24.59 -6.22 18.97
CA LYS A 206 -24.23 -5.78 17.62
C LYS A 206 -23.86 -6.94 16.69
N GLY A 207 -23.74 -8.16 17.21
CA GLY A 207 -23.29 -9.33 16.48
C GLY A 207 -22.27 -10.13 17.29
N ILE A 208 -21.42 -10.88 16.61
CA ILE A 208 -20.32 -11.61 17.25
C ILE A 208 -19.05 -10.77 17.11
N GLU A 209 -18.37 -10.52 18.22
CA GLU A 209 -17.07 -9.86 18.25
C GLU A 209 -15.97 -10.90 18.46
N ILE A 210 -14.82 -10.73 17.80
CA ILE A 210 -13.64 -11.57 18.01
C ILE A 210 -12.42 -10.75 18.40
N VAL A 211 -11.53 -11.36 19.19
CA VAL A 211 -10.14 -10.92 19.39
C VAL A 211 -9.23 -12.07 18.93
N PRO A 212 -8.58 -11.94 17.75
CA PRO A 212 -7.78 -12.98 17.16
C PRO A 212 -6.32 -12.91 17.62
N VAL A 213 -5.83 -13.98 18.24
CA VAL A 213 -4.38 -14.20 18.46
C VAL A 213 -3.91 -15.26 17.48
N VAL A 214 -2.87 -14.98 16.71
CA VAL A 214 -2.36 -15.88 15.66
C VAL A 214 -0.87 -16.12 15.83
N TYR A 215 -0.46 -17.37 15.90
CA TYR A 215 0.93 -17.80 15.91
C TYR A 215 1.34 -18.33 14.54
N VAL A 216 2.47 -17.86 14.02
CA VAL A 216 3.07 -18.35 12.77
C VAL A 216 4.42 -18.99 13.08
N LYS A 217 4.51 -20.30 12.85
CA LYS A 217 5.65 -21.14 13.27
C LYS A 217 6.95 -20.79 12.53
N GLU A 218 6.87 -20.51 11.24
CA GLU A 218 8.06 -20.27 10.40
C GLU A 218 8.89 -19.05 10.87
N ILE A 219 8.21 -18.04 11.43
CA ILE A 219 8.83 -16.81 11.93
C ILE A 219 8.76 -16.69 13.46
N ASP A 220 8.29 -17.73 14.14
CA ASP A 220 8.12 -17.82 15.60
C ASP A 220 7.52 -16.56 16.23
N THR A 221 6.44 -16.05 15.64
CA THR A 221 5.83 -14.77 16.04
C THR A 221 4.35 -14.93 16.37
N VAL A 222 3.91 -14.25 17.44
CA VAL A 222 2.51 -14.17 17.86
C VAL A 222 1.96 -12.78 17.54
N PHE A 223 0.89 -12.75 16.74
CA PHE A 223 0.18 -11.55 16.32
C PHE A 223 -1.12 -11.41 17.11
N LEU A 224 -1.43 -10.18 17.51
CA LEU A 224 -2.78 -9.77 17.90
C LEU A 224 -3.35 -9.01 16.70
N GLU A 225 -4.11 -9.69 15.85
CA GLU A 225 -4.52 -9.10 14.56
C GLU A 225 -5.69 -8.12 14.76
N THR A 226 -5.72 -7.05 13.97
CA THR A 226 -6.84 -6.09 13.98
C THR A 226 -8.04 -6.58 13.16
N ALA A 227 -7.83 -7.55 12.28
CA ALA A 227 -8.85 -8.29 11.55
C ALA A 227 -8.32 -9.63 11.00
N CYS A 228 -9.10 -10.69 11.18
CA CYS A 228 -8.69 -12.07 10.88
C CYS A 228 -9.74 -12.81 10.03
N GLY A 229 -9.41 -13.04 8.75
CA GLY A 229 -10.30 -13.77 7.83
C GLY A 229 -10.44 -15.26 8.17
N SER A 230 -9.33 -15.93 8.55
CA SER A 230 -9.36 -17.34 8.96
C SER A 230 -10.10 -17.52 10.30
N GLY A 231 -9.90 -16.61 11.26
CA GLY A 231 -10.64 -16.58 12.51
C GLY A 231 -12.15 -16.40 12.33
N THR A 232 -12.54 -15.46 11.47
CA THR A 232 -13.93 -15.22 11.06
C THR A 232 -14.55 -16.48 10.45
N THR A 233 -13.80 -17.19 9.61
CA THR A 233 -14.23 -18.45 9.01
C THR A 233 -14.41 -19.56 10.05
N ALA A 234 -13.46 -19.69 10.98
CA ALA A 234 -13.53 -20.69 12.04
C ALA A 234 -14.76 -20.49 12.94
N VAL A 235 -15.07 -19.25 13.32
CA VAL A 235 -16.31 -18.93 14.06
C VAL A 235 -17.54 -19.35 13.24
N GLY A 236 -17.59 -19.01 11.94
CA GLY A 236 -18.68 -19.43 11.06
C GLY A 236 -18.85 -20.95 10.97
N MET A 237 -17.75 -21.70 10.85
CA MET A 237 -17.77 -23.16 10.80
C MET A 237 -18.22 -23.78 12.13
N ALA A 238 -17.76 -23.25 13.26
CA ALA A 238 -18.19 -23.67 14.58
C ALA A 238 -19.70 -23.45 14.78
N LEU A 239 -20.23 -22.30 14.36
CA LEU A 239 -21.67 -22.00 14.38
C LEU A 239 -22.46 -22.96 13.48
N ALA A 240 -21.97 -23.20 12.27
CA ALA A 240 -22.61 -24.11 11.33
C ALA A 240 -22.70 -25.56 11.88
N LYS A 241 -21.59 -26.09 12.41
CA LYS A 241 -21.55 -27.42 13.06
C LYS A 241 -22.48 -27.47 14.26
N LYS A 242 -22.45 -26.47 15.14
CA LYS A 242 -23.30 -26.40 16.35
C LYS A 242 -24.80 -26.37 16.02
N THR A 243 -25.18 -25.66 14.98
CA THR A 243 -26.60 -25.50 14.59
C THR A 243 -27.10 -26.57 13.62
N GLY A 244 -26.19 -27.33 12.99
CA GLY A 244 -26.52 -28.29 11.95
C GLY A 244 -26.93 -27.64 10.62
N LYS A 245 -26.67 -26.34 10.44
CA LYS A 245 -27.19 -25.55 9.32
C LYS A 245 -26.12 -24.64 8.71
N SER A 246 -26.37 -24.19 7.48
CA SER A 246 -25.55 -23.18 6.82
C SER A 246 -25.60 -21.83 7.55
N VAL A 247 -24.51 -21.07 7.47
CA VAL A 247 -24.39 -19.69 7.93
C VAL A 247 -24.35 -18.79 6.70
N VAL A 248 -25.11 -17.69 6.70
CA VAL A 248 -25.23 -16.79 5.55
C VAL A 248 -24.99 -15.36 5.99
N GLU A 249 -23.93 -14.76 5.45
CA GLU A 249 -23.53 -13.36 5.66
C GLU A 249 -23.50 -12.90 7.13
N GLU A 250 -23.15 -13.81 8.05
CA GLU A 250 -23.12 -13.50 9.49
C GLU A 250 -21.97 -12.51 9.77
N PRO A 251 -22.26 -11.31 10.30
CA PRO A 251 -21.22 -10.31 10.55
C PRO A 251 -20.40 -10.66 11.79
N ILE A 252 -19.09 -10.82 11.60
CA ILE A 252 -18.12 -10.96 12.69
C ILE A 252 -17.33 -9.66 12.83
N ILE A 253 -17.54 -8.96 13.94
CA ILE A 253 -16.91 -7.69 14.26
C ILE A 253 -15.46 -7.94 14.68
N GLN A 254 -14.54 -7.29 13.98
CA GLN A 254 -13.10 -7.40 14.21
C GLN A 254 -12.62 -6.37 15.27
N PRO A 255 -11.41 -6.51 15.83
CA PRO A 255 -10.84 -5.51 16.75
C PRO A 255 -10.72 -4.10 16.14
N SER A 256 -10.52 -3.99 14.83
CA SER A 256 -10.58 -2.73 14.08
C SER A 256 -11.94 -2.02 14.13
N GLY A 257 -12.99 -2.70 14.62
CA GLY A 257 -14.38 -2.23 14.63
C GLY A 257 -15.14 -2.48 13.32
N GLN A 258 -14.45 -2.90 12.25
CA GLN A 258 -15.10 -3.24 10.99
C GLN A 258 -15.63 -4.68 11.00
N PRO A 259 -16.80 -4.97 10.39
CA PRO A 259 -17.29 -6.34 10.26
C PRO A 259 -16.67 -7.05 9.05
N ILE A 260 -16.38 -8.34 9.21
CA ILE A 260 -16.17 -9.29 8.12
C ILE A 260 -17.32 -10.28 8.19
N LYS A 261 -18.09 -10.40 7.11
CA LYS A 261 -19.21 -11.34 7.02
C LYS A 261 -18.67 -12.71 6.64
N VAL A 262 -19.18 -13.75 7.29
CA VAL A 262 -18.87 -15.14 6.96
C VAL A 262 -20.11 -15.83 6.38
N SER A 263 -19.92 -16.61 5.32
CA SER A 263 -20.92 -17.56 4.84
C SER A 263 -20.30 -18.95 4.78
N VAL A 264 -21.00 -19.94 5.31
CA VAL A 264 -20.59 -21.35 5.34
C VAL A 264 -21.75 -22.20 4.83
N ASN A 265 -21.53 -22.90 3.72
CA ASN A 265 -22.46 -23.89 3.20
C ASN A 265 -22.21 -25.23 3.91
N TYR A 266 -23.15 -25.59 4.77
CA TYR A 266 -23.16 -26.83 5.54
C TYR A 266 -24.55 -27.48 5.46
N ASP A 267 -24.60 -28.74 5.06
CA ASP A 267 -25.85 -29.51 4.89
C ASP A 267 -26.12 -30.49 6.05
N GLY A 268 -25.33 -30.40 7.12
CA GLY A 268 -25.39 -31.31 8.26
C GLY A 268 -24.48 -32.54 8.13
N LYS A 269 -23.89 -32.78 6.95
CA LYS A 269 -22.97 -33.91 6.70
C LYS A 269 -21.61 -33.46 6.21
N GLU A 270 -21.54 -32.41 5.39
CA GLU A 270 -20.28 -31.92 4.84
C GLU A 270 -20.26 -30.40 4.71
N PHE A 271 -19.07 -29.83 4.89
CA PHE A 271 -18.80 -28.44 4.55
C PHE A 271 -18.49 -28.35 3.05
N LYS A 272 -19.34 -27.64 2.30
CA LYS A 272 -19.19 -27.53 0.84
C LYS A 272 -18.39 -26.31 0.41
N TYR A 273 -18.52 -25.22 1.16
CA TYR A 273 -17.94 -23.94 0.81
C TYR A 273 -17.92 -23.02 2.02
N ALA A 274 -16.89 -22.19 2.12
CA ALA A 274 -16.89 -21.03 2.99
C ALA A 274 -16.30 -19.81 2.26
N GLN A 275 -16.82 -18.63 2.60
CA GLN A 275 -16.27 -17.36 2.15
C GLN A 275 -16.33 -16.32 3.25
N ILE A 276 -15.42 -15.37 3.15
CA ILE A 276 -15.48 -14.10 3.86
C ILE A 276 -15.81 -12.97 2.89
N GLN A 277 -16.53 -11.95 3.37
CA GLN A 277 -16.93 -10.79 2.59
C GLN A 277 -16.88 -9.52 3.44
N GLY A 278 -16.47 -8.41 2.86
CA GLY A 278 -16.49 -7.12 3.57
C GLY A 278 -16.04 -5.95 2.70
N PRO A 279 -16.06 -4.73 3.26
CA PRO A 279 -15.59 -3.55 2.55
C PRO A 279 -14.08 -3.60 2.30
N VAL A 280 -13.64 -2.82 1.32
CA VAL A 280 -12.25 -2.47 1.04
C VAL A 280 -12.18 -0.97 0.87
N GLU A 281 -11.32 -0.33 1.65
CA GLU A 281 -10.97 1.09 1.49
C GLU A 281 -9.57 1.19 0.88
N ILE A 282 -9.39 2.05 -0.14
CA ILE A 282 -8.06 2.35 -0.68
C ILE A 282 -7.47 3.51 0.11
N LEU A 283 -6.31 3.30 0.73
CA LEU A 283 -5.67 4.28 1.60
C LEU A 283 -4.76 5.22 0.79
N ASN A 284 -3.86 4.63 -0.01
CA ASN A 284 -2.98 5.38 -0.91
C ASN A 284 -2.37 4.46 -1.99
N THR A 285 -1.77 5.07 -2.99
CA THR A 285 -1.03 4.39 -4.05
C THR A 285 0.27 5.12 -4.31
N GLY A 286 1.32 4.39 -4.69
CA GLY A 286 2.59 5.01 -4.99
C GLY A 286 3.61 4.07 -5.58
N VAL A 287 4.85 4.54 -5.62
CA VAL A 287 6.01 3.78 -6.05
C VAL A 287 7.05 3.74 -4.93
N LEU A 288 7.45 2.54 -4.55
CA LEU A 288 8.59 2.27 -3.69
C LEU A 288 9.86 2.32 -4.52
N ILE A 289 10.82 3.14 -4.13
CA ILE A 289 12.16 3.20 -4.72
C ILE A 289 13.16 2.64 -3.70
N GLN A 290 13.89 1.61 -4.10
CA GLN A 290 15.01 1.10 -3.32
C GLN A 290 16.25 1.94 -3.58
N THR A 291 16.81 2.50 -2.52
CA THR A 291 18.09 3.24 -2.58
C THR A 291 19.06 2.73 -1.53
N ASN A 292 20.35 3.01 -1.72
CA ASN A 292 21.38 2.69 -0.73
C ASN A 292 21.24 3.49 0.57
N SER A 293 20.41 4.54 0.59
CA SER A 293 20.13 5.37 1.78
C SER A 293 18.80 5.04 2.44
N GLY A 294 18.16 3.94 2.03
CA GLY A 294 16.86 3.52 2.53
C GLY A 294 15.75 3.58 1.48
N PRO A 295 14.58 3.02 1.80
CA PRO A 295 13.42 3.05 0.91
C PRO A 295 12.80 4.44 0.84
N ILE A 296 12.26 4.77 -0.33
CA ILE A 296 11.52 6.02 -0.57
C ILE A 296 10.16 5.67 -1.13
N ALA A 297 9.09 6.20 -0.55
CA ALA A 297 7.76 6.18 -1.11
C ALA A 297 7.53 7.45 -1.95
N VAL A 298 7.06 7.30 -3.18
CA VAL A 298 6.54 8.40 -4.00
C VAL A 298 5.03 8.25 -4.11
N GLU A 299 4.30 9.19 -3.53
CA GLU A 299 2.86 9.10 -3.30
C GLU A 299 2.13 10.31 -3.83
N ARG A 300 0.92 10.11 -4.34
CA ARG A 300 0.04 11.22 -4.72
C ARG A 300 -0.62 11.79 -3.47
N ALA A 301 -0.57 13.11 -3.31
CA ALA A 301 -1.42 13.83 -2.37
C ALA A 301 -2.79 14.08 -3.02
N ILE A 302 -3.80 13.35 -2.55
CA ILE A 302 -5.18 13.41 -3.02
C ILE A 302 -6.02 14.30 -2.10
N THR A 303 -5.78 14.28 -0.79
CA THR A 303 -6.56 15.06 0.18
C THR A 303 -5.75 16.20 0.79
N LYS A 304 -6.45 17.18 1.38
CA LYS A 304 -5.80 18.31 2.07
C LYS A 304 -5.04 17.85 3.31
N GLU A 305 -5.55 16.84 3.99
CA GLU A 305 -4.94 16.24 5.18
C GLU A 305 -3.54 15.70 4.84
N GLN A 306 -3.39 15.05 3.68
CA GLN A 306 -2.10 14.53 3.21
C GLN A 306 -1.07 15.64 2.94
N VAL A 307 -1.50 16.83 2.53
CA VAL A 307 -0.62 18.01 2.38
C VAL A 307 -0.32 18.63 3.75
N ASN A 308 -1.33 18.74 4.61
CA ASN A 308 -1.22 19.36 5.92
C ASN A 308 -0.23 18.64 6.84
N VAL A 309 -0.02 17.34 6.68
CA VAL A 309 1.02 16.60 7.43
C VAL A 309 2.39 17.27 7.27
N TYR A 310 2.77 17.67 6.06
CA TYR A 310 4.07 18.31 5.79
C TYR A 310 4.08 19.83 6.00
N LEU A 311 2.92 20.48 6.02
CA LEU A 311 2.81 21.90 6.33
C LEU A 311 2.91 22.13 7.84
N ALA A 312 2.16 21.37 8.63
CA ALA A 312 2.02 21.58 10.06
C ALA A 312 3.34 21.36 10.83
N ASN A 313 4.21 20.47 10.34
CA ASN A 313 5.53 20.22 10.92
C ASN A 313 6.65 21.08 10.29
N GLY A 314 6.32 21.95 9.32
CA GLY A 314 7.27 22.81 8.62
C GLY A 314 8.18 22.08 7.62
N GLU A 315 8.05 20.76 7.43
CA GLU A 315 8.90 20.00 6.52
C GLU A 315 8.78 20.48 5.07
N LEU A 316 7.57 20.81 4.63
CA LEU A 316 7.35 21.28 3.26
C LEU A 316 8.03 22.62 2.99
N LEU A 317 7.89 23.58 3.92
CA LEU A 317 8.53 24.88 3.81
C LEU A 317 10.06 24.75 3.82
N ASN A 318 10.59 23.93 4.73
CA ASN A 318 12.02 23.65 4.82
C ASN A 318 12.54 23.01 3.54
N ALA A 319 11.82 22.02 3.00
CA ALA A 319 12.22 21.35 1.77
C ALA A 319 12.14 22.27 0.56
N TYR A 320 11.10 23.11 0.47
CA TYR A 320 10.94 24.07 -0.62
C TYR A 320 12.07 25.11 -0.60
N ASN A 321 12.37 25.71 0.55
CA ASN A 321 13.49 26.63 0.72
C ASN A 321 14.86 25.94 0.50
N ALA A 322 15.03 24.67 0.86
CA ALA A 322 16.28 23.96 0.56
C ALA A 322 16.47 23.70 -0.94
N VAL A 323 15.39 23.48 -1.69
CA VAL A 323 15.43 23.25 -3.14
C VAL A 323 15.59 24.55 -3.93
N PHE A 324 14.82 25.57 -3.58
CA PHE A 324 14.68 26.81 -4.34
C PHE A 324 15.26 28.06 -3.63
N GLY A 325 15.75 27.94 -2.41
CA GLY A 325 16.47 29.03 -1.73
C GLY A 325 17.98 28.99 -1.93
N GLY A 326 18.53 27.94 -2.57
CA GLY A 326 19.96 27.83 -2.88
C GLY A 326 20.41 28.74 -4.05
N SER A 327 21.72 28.80 -4.29
CA SER A 327 22.41 29.75 -5.20
C SER A 327 21.92 29.82 -6.66
N LEU A 328 21.14 28.85 -7.14
CA LEU A 328 20.54 28.91 -8.47
C LEU A 328 19.31 29.85 -8.52
N TYR A 329 18.57 29.97 -7.42
CA TYR A 329 17.26 30.64 -7.33
C TYR A 329 17.28 31.78 -6.29
N ASP A 330 17.91 31.58 -5.10
CA ASP A 330 18.23 32.63 -4.11
C ASP A 330 17.01 33.38 -3.55
N GLU A 331 15.90 32.65 -3.32
CA GLU A 331 14.61 33.15 -2.83
C GLU A 331 14.31 32.63 -1.41
N VAL A 332 13.75 33.47 -0.53
CA VAL A 332 13.19 33.03 0.77
C VAL A 332 11.67 33.10 0.66
N PHE A 333 11.03 31.94 0.67
CA PHE A 333 9.58 31.85 0.57
C PHE A 333 8.92 31.88 1.95
N SER A 334 7.82 32.61 2.04
CA SER A 334 6.96 32.60 3.24
C SER A 334 6.18 31.30 3.34
N TYR A 335 5.73 30.98 4.56
CA TYR A 335 4.85 29.84 4.80
C TYR A 335 3.55 29.99 4.01
N GLU A 336 2.99 31.19 3.94
CA GLU A 336 1.74 31.51 3.26
C GLU A 336 1.82 31.26 1.75
N GLU A 337 2.93 31.62 1.11
CA GLU A 337 3.17 31.37 -0.31
C GLU A 337 3.22 29.88 -0.61
N VAL A 338 4.09 29.13 0.10
CA VAL A 338 4.24 27.69 -0.10
C VAL A 338 2.93 26.95 0.21
N MET A 339 2.23 27.33 1.28
CA MET A 339 0.93 26.78 1.63
C MET A 339 -0.09 27.01 0.51
N SER A 340 -0.18 28.25 0.00
CA SER A 340 -1.12 28.61 -1.07
C SER A 340 -0.86 27.78 -2.33
N ASP A 341 0.40 27.70 -2.78
CA ASP A 341 0.77 27.00 -4.00
C ASP A 341 0.51 25.49 -3.89
N PHE A 342 0.91 24.86 -2.79
CA PHE A 342 0.72 23.41 -2.63
C PHE A 342 -0.74 23.01 -2.42
N MET A 343 -1.55 23.89 -1.81
CA MET A 343 -2.99 23.70 -1.76
C MET A 343 -3.62 23.83 -3.15
N GLU A 344 -3.17 24.78 -3.99
CA GLU A 344 -3.59 24.87 -5.39
C GLU A 344 -3.20 23.61 -6.17
N TYR A 345 -1.96 23.13 -6.01
CA TYR A 345 -1.47 21.92 -6.67
C TYR A 345 -2.29 20.68 -6.32
N GLN A 346 -2.67 20.52 -5.05
CA GLN A 346 -3.52 19.43 -4.62
C GLN A 346 -4.95 19.56 -5.15
N GLN A 347 -5.51 20.78 -5.15
CA GLN A 347 -6.92 21.02 -5.50
C GLN A 347 -7.17 21.00 -7.01
N ASP A 348 -6.35 21.71 -7.78
CA ASP A 348 -6.59 22.01 -9.19
C ASP A 348 -5.67 21.20 -10.13
N GLY A 349 -4.76 20.40 -9.59
CA GLY A 349 -3.69 19.76 -10.34
C GLY A 349 -3.33 18.34 -9.90
N THR A 350 -2.04 18.05 -9.93
CA THR A 350 -1.47 16.80 -9.42
C THR A 350 -0.27 17.12 -8.55
N LEU A 351 -0.28 16.64 -7.31
CA LEU A 351 0.80 16.80 -6.37
C LEU A 351 1.29 15.43 -5.91
N PHE A 352 2.59 15.23 -5.97
CA PHE A 352 3.26 14.03 -5.46
C PHE A 352 4.33 14.44 -4.44
N PHE A 353 4.41 13.68 -3.36
CA PHE A 353 5.48 13.75 -2.39
C PHE A 353 6.34 12.50 -2.49
N ALA A 354 7.64 12.69 -2.37
CA ALA A 354 8.59 11.63 -2.13
C ALA A 354 9.01 11.71 -0.66
N ARG A 355 8.92 10.63 0.10
CA ARG A 355 9.29 10.58 1.51
C ARG A 355 10.15 9.36 1.82
N SER A 356 11.03 9.50 2.79
CA SER A 356 11.68 8.38 3.46
C SER A 356 10.84 7.95 4.67
N LYS A 357 11.42 7.16 5.57
CA LYS A 357 10.82 6.89 6.89
C LYS A 357 10.68 8.16 7.73
N ASP A 358 11.69 9.03 7.67
CA ASP A 358 11.90 10.06 8.69
C ASP A 358 11.64 11.49 8.18
N GLU A 359 11.57 11.69 6.85
CA GLU A 359 11.44 13.04 6.28
C GLU A 359 10.83 13.03 4.87
N LEU A 360 10.25 14.18 4.50
CA LEU A 360 10.00 14.56 3.12
C LEU A 360 11.32 14.69 2.33
N VAL A 361 11.48 13.95 1.24
CA VAL A 361 12.70 13.96 0.41
C VAL A 361 12.58 14.74 -0.88
N GLY A 362 11.34 15.00 -1.33
CA GLY A 362 11.08 15.73 -2.55
C GLY A 362 9.60 15.85 -2.87
N PHE A 363 9.30 16.60 -3.92
CA PHE A 363 7.93 16.86 -4.36
C PHE A 363 7.88 17.14 -5.85
N GLY A 364 6.72 16.91 -6.44
CA GLY A 364 6.44 17.23 -7.83
C GLY A 364 5.00 17.66 -8.00
N ALA A 365 4.79 18.85 -8.56
CA ALA A 365 3.49 19.42 -8.83
C ALA A 365 3.21 19.63 -10.33
N SER A 366 1.94 19.62 -10.72
CA SER A 366 1.49 20.05 -12.04
C SER A 366 0.10 20.64 -11.96
N LEU A 367 -0.24 21.52 -12.90
CA LEU A 367 -1.55 22.17 -13.02
C LEU A 367 -1.96 22.25 -14.49
N PRO A 368 -3.25 22.42 -14.79
CA PRO A 368 -3.68 22.85 -16.12
C PRO A 368 -2.95 24.13 -16.53
N LEU A 369 -2.43 24.19 -17.76
CA LEU A 369 -1.69 25.38 -18.23
C LEU A 369 -2.55 26.65 -18.18
N SER A 370 -3.88 26.52 -18.24
CA SER A 370 -4.83 27.62 -18.04
C SER A 370 -4.78 28.30 -16.67
N LYS A 371 -4.07 27.72 -15.68
CA LYS A 371 -3.84 28.31 -14.35
C LYS A 371 -2.54 29.12 -14.27
N ARG A 372 -1.79 29.21 -15.37
CA ARG A 372 -0.52 29.95 -15.46
C ARG A 372 -0.55 30.89 -16.67
N ASP A 373 -1.27 32.00 -16.52
CA ASP A 373 -1.59 32.95 -17.60
C ASP A 373 -0.37 33.42 -18.41
N GLU A 374 0.72 33.77 -17.75
CA GLU A 374 1.95 34.21 -18.42
C GLU A 374 2.51 33.13 -19.33
N ILE A 375 2.53 31.89 -18.84
CA ILE A 375 3.07 30.74 -19.56
C ILE A 375 2.11 30.32 -20.68
N ALA A 376 0.80 30.37 -20.42
CA ALA A 376 -0.23 30.09 -21.42
C ALA A 376 -0.15 31.05 -22.61
N LYS A 377 0.08 32.35 -22.36
CA LYS A 377 0.26 33.35 -23.41
C LYS A 377 1.46 33.03 -24.30
N ILE A 378 2.60 32.65 -23.71
CA ILE A 378 3.78 32.24 -24.47
C ILE A 378 3.44 30.98 -25.29
N ALA A 379 2.86 29.96 -24.67
CA ALA A 379 2.53 28.68 -25.30
C ALA A 379 1.64 28.81 -26.54
N VAL A 380 0.63 29.70 -26.50
CA VAL A 380 -0.25 29.99 -27.64
C VAL A 380 0.53 30.52 -28.84
N GLY A 381 1.55 31.37 -28.61
CA GLY A 381 2.43 31.88 -29.67
C GLY A 381 3.24 30.79 -30.39
N PHE A 382 3.41 29.63 -29.76
CA PHE A 382 4.10 28.46 -30.31
C PHE A 382 3.13 27.35 -30.75
N GLY A 383 1.83 27.63 -30.84
CA GLY A 383 0.82 26.68 -31.28
C GLY A 383 0.48 25.58 -30.26
N ILE A 384 0.86 25.76 -28.99
CA ILE A 384 0.56 24.80 -27.92
C ILE A 384 -0.80 25.16 -27.29
N PRO A 385 -1.82 24.28 -27.39
CA PRO A 385 -3.17 24.59 -26.91
C PRO A 385 -3.25 24.57 -25.38
N PHE A 386 -3.40 25.73 -24.75
CA PHE A 386 -3.33 25.82 -23.29
C PHE A 386 -4.48 25.13 -22.53
N LYS A 387 -5.65 24.96 -23.15
CA LYS A 387 -6.82 24.30 -22.51
C LYS A 387 -6.65 22.79 -22.34
N SER A 388 -5.86 22.15 -23.20
CA SER A 388 -5.61 20.70 -23.19
C SER A 388 -4.17 20.37 -22.80
N THR A 389 -3.43 21.34 -22.27
CA THR A 389 -2.03 21.18 -21.87
C THR A 389 -1.92 21.19 -20.35
N GLN A 390 -1.15 20.24 -19.80
CA GLN A 390 -0.73 20.25 -18.40
C GLN A 390 0.63 20.91 -18.28
N TYR A 391 0.81 21.73 -17.26
CA TYR A 391 2.05 22.40 -16.93
C TYR A 391 2.69 21.76 -15.71
N MET A 392 3.89 21.17 -15.86
CA MET A 392 4.67 20.71 -14.71
C MET A 392 5.33 21.92 -14.07
N ALA A 393 4.76 22.38 -12.96
CA ALA A 393 5.19 23.58 -12.25
C ALA A 393 6.47 23.33 -11.47
N ASP A 394 6.36 22.70 -10.30
CA ASP A 394 7.49 22.51 -9.41
C ASP A 394 7.99 21.07 -9.40
N LEU A 395 9.30 20.93 -9.31
CA LEU A 395 9.99 19.68 -9.04
C LEU A 395 11.17 19.96 -8.11
N GLY A 396 11.10 19.40 -6.90
CA GLY A 396 12.13 19.51 -5.90
C GLY A 396 12.59 18.15 -5.41
N VAL A 397 13.91 17.99 -5.30
CA VAL A 397 14.51 16.84 -4.60
C VAL A 397 15.64 17.39 -3.73
N LEU A 398 15.57 17.07 -2.44
CA LEU A 398 16.59 17.44 -1.47
C LEU A 398 17.96 16.90 -1.91
N GLU A 399 19.00 17.69 -1.70
CA GLU A 399 20.35 17.39 -2.19
C GLU A 399 20.85 15.99 -1.84
N PRO A 400 20.70 15.49 -0.58
CA PRO A 400 21.12 14.14 -0.22
C PRO A 400 20.44 13.04 -1.03
N TRP A 401 19.28 13.30 -1.61
CA TRP A 401 18.43 12.35 -2.33
C TRP A 401 18.50 12.49 -3.85
N ARG A 402 19.25 13.46 -4.37
CA ARG A 402 19.49 13.63 -5.81
C ARG A 402 20.29 12.45 -6.36
N LYS A 403 20.10 12.17 -7.66
CA LYS A 403 20.76 11.06 -8.39
C LYS A 403 20.42 9.65 -7.87
N LYS A 404 19.43 9.52 -6.97
CA LYS A 404 18.88 8.23 -6.49
C LYS A 404 17.55 7.83 -7.15
N GLY A 405 17.26 8.38 -8.33
CA GLY A 405 16.03 8.07 -9.08
C GLY A 405 14.75 8.78 -8.62
N VAL A 406 14.77 9.52 -7.49
CA VAL A 406 13.60 10.22 -6.93
C VAL A 406 12.96 11.19 -7.92
N GLY A 407 13.74 12.11 -8.51
CA GLY A 407 13.22 13.07 -9.48
C GLY A 407 12.63 12.41 -10.73
N LYS A 408 13.22 11.29 -11.17
CA LYS A 408 12.71 10.50 -12.29
C LYS A 408 11.35 9.87 -11.95
N ALA A 409 11.21 9.31 -10.76
CA ALA A 409 9.94 8.75 -10.28
C ALA A 409 8.86 9.83 -10.15
N LEU A 410 9.16 10.98 -9.52
CA LEU A 410 8.23 12.11 -9.40
C LEU A 410 7.75 12.64 -10.75
N ILE A 411 8.59 12.63 -11.79
CA ILE A 411 8.15 12.99 -13.15
C ILE A 411 7.27 11.86 -13.72
N ASN A 412 7.74 10.61 -13.70
CA ASN A 412 7.00 9.49 -14.29
C ASN A 412 5.61 9.32 -13.69
N GLU A 413 5.46 9.38 -12.37
CA GLU A 413 4.17 9.26 -11.69
C GLU A 413 3.18 10.35 -12.11
N ARG A 414 3.66 11.60 -12.25
CA ARG A 414 2.85 12.69 -12.81
C ARG A 414 2.45 12.41 -14.26
N LEU A 415 3.37 11.98 -15.11
CA LEU A 415 3.07 11.65 -16.51
C LEU A 415 2.03 10.52 -16.62
N MET A 416 2.16 9.47 -15.80
CA MET A 416 1.21 8.34 -15.78
C MET A 416 -0.18 8.75 -15.25
N SER A 417 -0.27 9.82 -14.46
CA SER A 417 -1.54 10.35 -13.97
C SER A 417 -2.35 11.10 -15.03
N PHE A 418 -1.72 11.48 -16.16
CA PHE A 418 -2.39 12.18 -17.24
C PHE A 418 -3.01 11.23 -18.27
N PRO A 419 -4.17 11.56 -18.86
CA PRO A 419 -4.74 10.80 -19.96
C PRO A 419 -3.79 10.73 -21.16
N LYS A 420 -3.82 9.61 -21.90
CA LYS A 420 -3.09 9.46 -23.16
C LYS A 420 -3.48 10.58 -24.15
N GLY A 421 -2.49 11.12 -24.86
CA GLY A 421 -2.66 12.25 -25.77
C GLY A 421 -2.59 13.63 -25.11
N THR A 422 -2.42 13.69 -23.78
CA THR A 422 -2.21 14.96 -23.07
C THR A 422 -0.88 15.58 -23.49
N THR A 423 -0.90 16.85 -23.86
CA THR A 423 0.34 17.64 -24.02
C THR A 423 0.81 18.11 -22.65
N VAL A 424 2.09 17.93 -22.37
CA VAL A 424 2.75 18.37 -21.16
C VAL A 424 3.79 19.42 -21.51
N LEU A 425 3.80 20.52 -20.77
CA LEU A 425 4.74 21.64 -20.90
C LEU A 425 5.46 21.85 -19.56
N MET A 426 6.72 22.22 -19.62
CA MET A 426 7.52 22.62 -18.46
C MET A 426 8.56 23.64 -18.88
N ARG A 427 9.09 24.42 -17.93
CA ARG A 427 10.25 25.29 -18.15
C ARG A 427 11.33 25.05 -17.09
N THR A 428 12.59 25.21 -17.46
CA THR A 428 13.72 25.15 -16.53
C THR A 428 14.74 26.22 -16.90
N SER A 429 15.67 26.56 -15.99
CA SER A 429 16.73 27.50 -16.33
C SER A 429 17.62 26.92 -17.43
N GLU A 430 18.04 27.76 -18.38
CA GLU A 430 19.03 27.40 -19.39
C GLU A 430 20.36 26.97 -18.75
N LYS A 431 20.64 27.43 -17.52
CA LYS A 431 21.83 27.05 -16.74
C LYS A 431 21.66 25.71 -15.99
N ASN A 432 20.47 25.10 -15.97
CA ASN A 432 20.19 23.87 -15.22
C ASN A 432 20.37 22.60 -16.07
N ASP A 433 21.62 22.23 -16.34
CA ASP A 433 21.98 21.07 -17.17
C ASP A 433 21.45 19.74 -16.63
N GLU A 434 21.38 19.58 -15.30
CA GLU A 434 20.85 18.36 -14.68
C GLU A 434 19.37 18.16 -14.98
N SER A 435 18.56 19.22 -14.81
CA SER A 435 17.14 19.20 -15.14
C SER A 435 16.93 18.94 -16.64
N GLN A 436 17.67 19.63 -17.51
CA GLN A 436 17.55 19.45 -18.96
C GLN A 436 17.88 18.01 -19.39
N ARG A 437 18.94 17.41 -18.85
CA ARG A 437 19.29 16.00 -19.15
C ARG A 437 18.19 15.05 -18.69
N LEU A 438 17.67 15.23 -17.48
CA LEU A 438 16.61 14.39 -16.92
C LEU A 438 15.34 14.41 -17.80
N TYR A 439 14.87 15.60 -18.20
CA TYR A 439 13.68 15.72 -19.03
C TYR A 439 13.90 15.15 -20.45
N LYS A 440 15.08 15.38 -21.05
CA LYS A 440 15.45 14.77 -22.35
C LYS A 440 15.47 13.24 -22.28
N GLU A 441 16.05 12.66 -21.22
CA GLU A 441 16.04 11.20 -20.98
C GLU A 441 14.62 10.65 -20.89
N LEU A 442 13.70 11.43 -20.30
CA LEU A 442 12.28 11.08 -20.18
C LEU A 442 11.45 11.39 -21.43
N GLY A 443 12.11 11.73 -22.55
CA GLY A 443 11.45 11.92 -23.85
C GLY A 443 10.80 13.28 -24.04
N PHE A 444 11.13 14.28 -23.22
CA PHE A 444 10.75 15.66 -23.52
C PHE A 444 11.65 16.23 -24.61
N THR A 445 11.04 17.08 -25.44
CA THR A 445 11.72 17.81 -26.52
C THR A 445 11.73 19.30 -26.20
N GLN A 446 12.87 19.95 -26.41
CA GLN A 446 12.96 21.40 -26.23
C GLN A 446 12.15 22.11 -27.32
N VAL A 447 11.31 23.06 -26.92
CA VAL A 447 10.54 23.89 -27.87
C VAL A 447 11.44 25.02 -28.34
N LYS A 448 11.94 24.92 -29.58
CA LYS A 448 12.93 25.85 -30.13
C LYS A 448 12.39 27.29 -30.13
N GLY A 449 13.14 28.21 -29.51
CA GLY A 449 12.83 29.63 -29.45
C GLY A 449 11.75 30.02 -28.44
N MET A 450 11.11 29.05 -27.76
CA MET A 450 10.17 29.33 -26.68
C MET A 450 10.96 29.54 -25.39
N GLU A 451 10.92 30.78 -24.89
CA GLU A 451 11.78 31.27 -23.82
C GLU A 451 11.04 32.30 -22.96
N GLN A 452 11.50 32.46 -21.72
CA GLN A 452 11.02 33.50 -20.82
C GLN A 452 12.17 34.09 -20.02
N MET A 453 12.22 35.42 -19.94
CA MET A 453 13.13 36.14 -19.06
C MET A 453 12.44 36.36 -17.73
N VAL A 454 12.98 35.79 -16.65
CA VAL A 454 12.47 35.98 -15.30
C VAL A 454 13.48 36.84 -14.55
N GLU A 455 13.06 38.04 -14.13
CA GLU A 455 13.87 38.88 -13.25
C GLU A 455 13.77 38.37 -11.82
N GLN A 456 14.90 38.00 -11.21
CA GLN A 456 14.99 37.48 -9.84
C GLN A 456 15.85 38.42 -9.00
N MET A 457 15.38 38.75 -7.80
CA MET A 457 16.13 39.57 -6.85
C MET A 457 16.97 38.66 -5.95
N ARG A 458 18.30 38.73 -6.09
CA ARG A 458 19.24 37.92 -5.28
C ARG A 458 19.32 38.41 -3.83
N THR A 459 19.77 37.56 -2.91
CA THR A 459 20.10 37.92 -1.51
C THR A 459 21.17 39.02 -1.41
N SER A 460 21.96 39.22 -2.48
CA SER A 460 22.87 40.36 -2.65
C SER A 460 22.18 41.70 -2.97
N GLY A 461 20.86 41.72 -3.16
CA GLY A 461 20.05 42.88 -3.50
C GLY A 461 20.10 43.30 -4.97
N LYS A 462 20.78 42.54 -5.85
CA LYS A 462 20.88 42.84 -7.28
C LYS A 462 19.89 42.00 -8.11
N PRO A 463 19.15 42.62 -9.05
CA PRO A 463 18.34 41.88 -10.00
C PRO A 463 19.23 41.14 -11.01
N GLU A 464 18.96 39.86 -11.23
CA GLU A 464 19.55 39.05 -12.30
C GLU A 464 18.43 38.53 -13.21
N ILE A 465 18.68 38.52 -14.52
CA ILE A 465 17.76 37.93 -15.49
C ILE A 465 18.12 36.45 -15.65
N ASP A 466 17.19 35.58 -15.28
CA ASP A 466 17.29 34.14 -15.51
C ASP A 466 16.46 33.73 -16.73
N ARG A 467 17.14 33.19 -17.73
CA ARG A 467 16.54 32.74 -18.98
C ARG A 467 16.02 31.31 -18.80
N ARG A 468 14.69 31.17 -18.89
CA ARG A 468 14.00 29.88 -18.83
C ARG A 468 13.70 29.38 -20.24
N ILE A 469 14.01 28.11 -20.49
CA ILE A 469 13.73 27.41 -21.74
C ILE A 469 12.65 26.35 -21.54
N PHE A 470 11.86 26.10 -22.58
CA PHE A 470 10.67 25.24 -22.51
C PHE A 470 10.90 23.86 -23.12
N PHE A 471 10.26 22.87 -22.51
CA PHE A 471 10.25 21.49 -22.94
C PHE A 471 8.81 20.97 -23.02
N THR A 472 8.53 20.12 -24.00
CA THR A 472 7.21 19.51 -24.20
C THR A 472 7.28 18.02 -24.47
N LYS A 473 6.21 17.32 -24.09
CA LYS A 473 5.99 15.89 -24.36
C LYS A 473 4.50 15.65 -24.56
N VAL A 474 4.14 14.72 -25.45
CA VAL A 474 2.78 14.17 -25.55
C VAL A 474 2.79 12.77 -24.94
N ILE A 475 1.81 12.49 -24.06
CA ILE A 475 1.68 11.20 -23.34
C ILE A 475 1.18 10.08 -24.25
#